data_AF-A0A8B3L078-F1
#
_entry.id   AF-A0A8B3L078-F1
#
_cell.length_a   1.000
_cell.length_b   1.000
_cell.length_c   1.000
_cell.angle_alpha   90.00
_cell.angle_beta   90.00
_cell.angle_gamma   90.00
#
_symmetry.space_group_name_H-M   'P 1'
#
loop_
_entity.id
_entity.type
_entity.pdbx_description
1 polymer ?
#
loop_
_entity_poly.entity_id
_entity_poly.type
_entity_poly.pdbx_seq_one_letter_code
_entity_poly.pdbx_strand_id
1 'polypeptide(L)'
;MGNPQNFSIDVPRRCLILLEQLWPSVSNKADERLLPLNASFLLAISTPMVNLPIERIWKPQKGRAVGHLNDSVLDASLAKAVKVDIGQSPVAKAPFYKAGAWRYHYLPKGPALPDLSKQGLPLGVQQALVADAALTAADALATETFCSVLRNGLAHGGILYLDSHGQTTEGAPVTRFCFVSTKQKNQAILGLHFLQITMKDYRAFLGKWVGWLQNATAKPNRKKTQ
;
A
#
# COMPACT_ATOMS: atom_id res chain seq x y z
N MET A 1 -13.63 -5.17 23.81
CA MET A 1 -14.00 -4.78 22.43
C MET A 1 -14.90 -5.85 21.84
N GLY A 2 -15.93 -5.48 21.07
CA GLY A 2 -16.73 -6.45 20.30
C GLY A 2 -15.98 -6.96 19.07
N ASN A 3 -16.21 -8.21 18.70
CA ASN A 3 -15.66 -8.85 17.49
C ASN A 3 -16.10 -8.06 16.24
N PRO A 4 -15.19 -7.74 15.28
CA PRO A 4 -15.57 -7.17 14.00
C PRO A 4 -16.63 -8.00 13.26
N GLN A 5 -17.58 -7.34 12.58
CA GLN A 5 -18.53 -8.02 11.70
C GLN A 5 -17.86 -8.37 10.37
N ASN A 6 -17.03 -7.46 9.84
CA ASN A 6 -16.20 -7.70 8.67
C ASN A 6 -14.81 -7.12 8.92
N PHE A 7 -13.81 -7.99 9.11
CA PHE A 7 -12.44 -7.57 9.45
C PHE A 7 -11.83 -6.68 8.37
N SER A 8 -12.14 -6.94 7.10
CA SER A 8 -11.66 -6.16 5.96
C SER A 8 -12.32 -4.78 5.82
N ILE A 9 -13.31 -4.44 6.65
CA ILE A 9 -13.95 -3.12 6.69
C ILE A 9 -13.72 -2.45 8.05
N ASP A 10 -14.07 -3.15 9.12
CA ASP A 10 -14.08 -2.60 10.47
C ASP A 10 -12.67 -2.30 10.97
N VAL A 11 -11.70 -3.17 10.69
CA VAL A 11 -10.31 -2.96 11.12
C VAL A 11 -9.68 -1.79 10.36
N PRO A 12 -9.72 -1.73 9.01
CA PRO A 12 -9.24 -0.54 8.29
C PRO A 12 -9.88 0.76 8.74
N ARG A 13 -11.20 0.77 9.00
CA ARG A 13 -11.91 1.95 9.54
C ARG A 13 -11.39 2.36 10.91
N ARG A 14 -11.26 1.43 11.85
CA ARG A 14 -10.74 1.70 13.21
C ARG A 14 -9.30 2.20 13.14
N CYS A 15 -8.48 1.59 12.29
CA CYS A 15 -7.11 2.02 12.03
C CYS A 15 -7.04 3.46 11.48
N LEU A 16 -7.94 3.86 10.58
CA LEU A 16 -8.01 5.25 10.12
C LEU A 16 -8.36 6.23 11.25
N ILE A 17 -9.33 5.88 12.12
CA ILE A 17 -9.68 6.70 13.29
C ILE A 17 -8.47 6.85 14.23
N LEU A 18 -7.77 5.75 14.52
CA LEU A 18 -6.56 5.77 15.35
C LEU A 18 -5.47 6.61 14.69
N LEU A 19 -5.28 6.48 13.38
CA LEU A 19 -4.33 7.29 12.61
C LEU A 19 -4.64 8.76 12.80
N GLU A 20 -5.88 9.20 12.57
CA GLU A 20 -6.28 10.60 12.66
C GLU A 20 -6.14 11.17 14.07
N GLN A 21 -6.55 10.42 15.10
CA GLN A 21 -6.52 10.87 16.49
C GLN A 21 -5.11 10.94 17.06
N LEU A 22 -4.24 9.98 16.71
CA LEU A 22 -2.90 9.88 17.28
C LEU A 22 -1.84 10.62 16.45
N TRP A 23 -2.14 10.98 15.18
CA TRP A 23 -1.19 11.64 14.28
C TRP A 23 -0.51 12.87 14.89
N PRO A 24 -1.24 13.83 15.52
CA PRO A 24 -0.61 15.01 16.10
C PRO A 24 0.41 14.64 17.19
N SER A 25 0.05 13.67 18.04
CA SER A 25 0.89 13.23 19.16
C SER A 25 2.16 12.51 18.69
N VAL A 26 2.08 11.65 17.67
CA VAL A 26 3.27 10.92 17.17
C VAL A 26 4.14 11.75 16.24
N SER A 27 3.59 12.82 15.65
CA SER A 27 4.37 13.74 14.81
C SER A 27 5.22 14.71 15.62
N ASN A 28 4.83 14.97 16.87
CA ASN A 28 5.54 15.88 17.78
C ASN A 28 6.48 15.14 18.76
N LYS A 29 6.35 13.81 18.88
CA LYS A 29 7.20 13.00 19.77
C LYS A 29 8.46 12.54 19.06
N ALA A 30 9.58 13.04 19.54
CA ALA A 30 10.91 12.56 19.23
C ALA A 30 11.22 11.26 20.01
N ASP A 31 11.83 10.26 19.38
CA ASP A 31 12.46 9.14 20.08
C ASP A 31 13.75 9.59 20.81
N GLU A 32 14.46 8.67 21.45
CA GLU A 32 15.76 8.95 22.11
C GLU A 32 16.80 9.53 21.14
N ARG A 33 16.60 9.38 19.82
CA ARG A 33 17.41 9.93 18.73
C ARG A 33 16.81 11.21 18.12
N LEU A 34 15.82 11.81 18.77
CA LEU A 34 15.12 13.05 18.40
C LEU A 34 14.28 12.97 17.11
N LEU A 35 13.95 11.78 16.60
CA LEU A 35 13.16 11.63 15.38
C LEU A 35 11.67 11.35 15.66
N PRO A 36 10.74 11.97 14.89
CA PRO A 36 9.32 11.69 15.02
C PRO A 36 8.95 10.20 14.81
N LEU A 37 8.06 9.68 15.67
CA LEU A 37 7.54 8.30 15.57
C LEU A 37 6.53 8.08 14.44
N ASN A 38 6.18 9.15 13.72
CA ASN A 38 5.10 9.17 12.73
C ASN A 38 5.31 8.23 11.55
N ALA A 39 6.54 7.99 11.11
CA ALA A 39 6.83 7.06 10.01
C ALA A 39 6.51 5.61 10.38
N SER A 40 7.05 5.15 11.51
CA SER A 40 6.80 3.82 12.04
C SER A 40 5.33 3.62 12.42
N PHE A 41 4.70 4.61 13.05
CA PHE A 41 3.28 4.58 13.36
C PHE A 41 2.41 4.43 12.10
N LEU A 42 2.70 5.22 11.07
CA LEU A 42 1.96 5.19 9.80
C LEU A 42 2.02 3.81 9.15
N LEU A 43 3.20 3.19 9.12
CA LEU A 43 3.35 1.85 8.55
C LEU A 43 2.64 0.80 9.40
N ALA A 44 2.84 0.80 10.71
CA ALA A 44 2.22 -0.16 11.63
C ALA A 44 0.69 -0.15 11.52
N ILE A 45 0.08 1.03 11.50
CA ILE A 45 -1.37 1.17 11.34
C ILE A 45 -1.83 0.82 9.93
N SER A 46 -1.02 1.10 8.89
CA SER A 46 -1.38 0.79 7.51
C SER A 46 -1.39 -0.70 7.18
N THR A 47 -0.58 -1.52 7.86
CA THR A 47 -0.48 -2.96 7.62
C THR A 47 -1.84 -3.66 7.65
N PRO A 48 -2.64 -3.61 8.73
CA PRO A 48 -3.97 -4.22 8.72
C PRO A 48 -4.96 -3.51 7.79
N MET A 49 -4.79 -2.21 7.50
CA MET A 49 -5.66 -1.46 6.58
C MET A 49 -5.59 -2.02 5.17
N VAL A 50 -4.37 -2.31 4.70
CA VAL A 50 -4.10 -2.76 3.32
C VAL A 50 -4.14 -4.28 3.21
N ASN A 51 -3.52 -5.00 4.16
CA ASN A 51 -3.35 -6.44 4.02
C ASN A 51 -4.66 -7.20 4.22
N LEU A 52 -5.53 -6.81 5.16
CA LEU A 52 -6.74 -7.58 5.44
C LEU A 52 -7.68 -7.65 4.23
N PRO A 53 -8.06 -6.54 3.55
CA PRO A 53 -8.90 -6.62 2.35
C PRO A 53 -8.26 -7.45 1.23
N ILE A 54 -6.94 -7.36 1.05
CA ILE A 54 -6.23 -8.11 0.02
C ILE A 54 -6.22 -9.61 0.34
N GLU A 55 -5.87 -9.98 1.57
CA GLU A 55 -5.71 -11.37 2.01
C GLU A 55 -7.04 -12.08 2.24
N ARG A 56 -8.07 -11.37 2.73
CA ARG A 56 -9.36 -11.96 3.12
C ARG A 56 -10.47 -11.76 2.10
N ILE A 57 -10.32 -10.87 1.11
CA ILE A 57 -11.33 -10.69 0.05
C ILE A 57 -10.74 -10.96 -1.34
N TRP A 58 -9.65 -10.29 -1.71
CA TRP A 58 -9.16 -10.36 -3.09
C TRP A 58 -8.50 -11.71 -3.42
N LYS A 59 -7.57 -12.20 -2.59
CA LYS A 59 -6.86 -13.47 -2.84
C LYS A 59 -7.78 -14.70 -2.80
N PRO A 60 -8.75 -14.84 -1.88
CA PRO A 60 -9.67 -15.96 -1.88
C PRO A 60 -10.46 -16.07 -3.19
N GLN A 61 -10.89 -14.93 -3.75
CA GLN A 61 -11.59 -14.87 -5.04
C GLN A 61 -10.72 -15.28 -6.25
N LYS A 62 -9.40 -15.41 -6.08
CA LYS A 62 -8.45 -15.90 -7.10
C LYS A 62 -8.02 -17.35 -6.88
N GLY A 63 -8.63 -18.07 -5.93
CA GLY A 63 -8.16 -19.39 -5.51
C GLY A 63 -6.78 -19.35 -4.86
N ARG A 64 -6.34 -18.17 -4.40
CA ARG A 64 -5.04 -17.93 -3.76
C ARG A 64 -5.19 -17.71 -2.25
N ALA A 65 -6.28 -18.17 -1.65
CA ALA A 65 -6.50 -18.06 -0.21
C ALA A 65 -5.33 -18.70 0.53
N VAL A 66 -4.74 -17.96 1.47
CA VAL A 66 -3.79 -18.52 2.43
C VAL A 66 -4.54 -18.60 3.76
N GLY A 67 -4.98 -19.80 4.14
CA GLY A 67 -5.74 -20.04 5.36
C GLY A 67 -7.26 -20.18 5.18
N HIS A 68 -8.00 -20.08 6.29
CA HIS A 68 -9.44 -20.40 6.40
C HIS A 68 -10.36 -19.17 6.47
N LEU A 69 -9.82 -17.96 6.30
CA LEU A 69 -10.59 -16.72 6.45
C LEU A 69 -10.95 -16.14 5.08
N ASN A 70 -12.25 -15.91 4.86
CA ASN A 70 -12.77 -15.32 3.63
C ASN A 70 -13.89 -14.32 3.95
N ASP A 71 -13.56 -13.04 3.94
CA ASP A 71 -14.52 -11.96 4.15
C ASP A 71 -15.35 -11.68 2.89
N SER A 72 -14.98 -12.24 1.72
CA SER A 72 -15.73 -12.05 0.47
C SER A 72 -17.13 -12.68 0.50
N VAL A 73 -17.39 -13.60 1.43
CA VAL A 73 -18.70 -14.25 1.59
C VAL A 73 -19.67 -13.40 2.41
N LEU A 74 -19.18 -12.36 3.10
CA LEU A 74 -19.97 -11.54 4.02
C LEU A 74 -20.71 -10.41 3.28
N ASP A 75 -20.15 -9.91 2.18
CA ASP A 75 -20.75 -8.85 1.37
C ASP A 75 -20.39 -9.02 -0.11
N ALA A 76 -21.38 -9.40 -0.92
CA ALA A 76 -21.22 -9.62 -2.35
C ALA A 76 -20.89 -8.34 -3.14
N SER A 77 -21.38 -7.17 -2.68
CA SER A 77 -21.11 -5.88 -3.35
C SER A 77 -19.66 -5.49 -3.14
N LEU A 78 -19.17 -5.62 -1.91
CA LEU A 78 -17.77 -5.42 -1.56
C LEU A 78 -16.86 -6.38 -2.33
N ALA A 79 -17.18 -7.68 -2.32
CA ALA A 79 -16.39 -8.69 -3.03
C ALA A 79 -16.28 -8.36 -4.52
N LYS A 80 -17.39 -7.96 -5.16
CA LYS A 80 -17.44 -7.54 -6.55
C LYS A 80 -16.58 -6.30 -6.80
N ALA A 81 -16.72 -5.25 -5.98
CA ALA A 81 -15.93 -4.02 -6.13
C ALA A 81 -14.43 -4.31 -6.00
N VAL A 82 -14.01 -5.05 -4.96
CA VAL A 82 -12.61 -5.44 -4.75
C VAL A 82 -12.07 -6.25 -5.93
N LYS A 83 -12.85 -7.18 -6.47
CA LYS A 83 -12.44 -7.99 -7.63
C LYS A 83 -12.29 -7.17 -8.91
N VAL A 84 -13.17 -6.19 -9.13
CA VAL A 84 -13.15 -5.32 -10.31
C VAL A 84 -12.00 -4.31 -10.22
N ASP A 85 -11.87 -3.65 -9.08
CA ASP A 85 -10.95 -2.54 -8.90
C ASP A 85 -9.50 -3.01 -8.72
N ILE A 86 -9.28 -4.13 -8.00
CA ILE A 86 -7.97 -4.81 -7.91
C ILE A 86 -7.83 -5.82 -9.06
N GLY A 87 -7.78 -5.28 -10.28
CA GLY A 87 -7.69 -6.04 -11.52
C GLY A 87 -6.43 -5.73 -12.34
N GLN A 88 -6.50 -6.06 -13.63
CA GLN A 88 -5.46 -5.79 -14.62
C GLN A 88 -5.56 -4.37 -15.23
N SER A 89 -6.62 -3.64 -14.91
CA SER A 89 -6.77 -2.24 -15.29
C SER A 89 -5.65 -1.38 -14.68
N PRO A 90 -5.25 -0.29 -15.34
CA PRO A 90 -4.32 0.67 -14.77
C PRO A 90 -4.82 1.22 -13.42
N VAL A 91 -3.92 1.32 -12.44
CA VAL A 91 -4.23 1.79 -11.08
C VAL A 91 -4.71 3.25 -11.07
N ALA A 92 -4.34 4.05 -12.07
CA ALA A 92 -4.90 5.39 -12.25
C ALA A 92 -6.44 5.43 -12.34
N LYS A 93 -7.08 4.31 -12.72
CA LYS A 93 -8.55 4.18 -12.77
C LYS A 93 -9.16 3.69 -11.45
N ALA A 94 -8.34 3.25 -10.49
CA ALA A 94 -8.83 2.74 -9.23
C ALA A 94 -9.33 3.89 -8.33
N PRO A 95 -10.48 3.73 -7.65
CA PRO A 95 -11.10 4.79 -6.86
C PRO A 95 -10.26 5.23 -5.65
N PHE A 96 -9.38 4.36 -5.16
CA PHE A 96 -8.50 4.64 -4.03
C PHE A 96 -7.18 5.30 -4.42
N TYR A 97 -6.91 5.49 -5.72
CA TYR A 97 -5.64 6.01 -6.22
C TYR A 97 -5.67 7.53 -6.49
N LYS A 98 -4.49 8.14 -6.55
CA LYS A 98 -4.31 9.54 -6.95
C LYS A 98 -3.16 9.61 -7.95
N ALA A 99 -3.47 9.99 -9.20
CA ALA A 99 -2.47 10.20 -10.24
C ALA A 99 -1.39 11.20 -9.79
N GLY A 100 -0.15 10.90 -10.15
CA GLY A 100 1.02 11.71 -9.80
C GLY A 100 1.46 11.68 -8.33
N ALA A 101 0.83 10.87 -7.46
CA ALA A 101 1.24 10.73 -6.06
C ALA A 101 2.30 9.63 -5.85
N TRP A 102 2.34 8.64 -6.74
CA TRP A 102 3.23 7.49 -6.66
C TRP A 102 4.27 7.55 -7.77
N ARG A 103 5.46 7.03 -7.48
CA ARG A 103 6.55 6.85 -8.44
C ARG A 103 6.90 5.37 -8.50
N TYR A 104 7.10 4.85 -9.71
CA TYR A 104 7.34 3.44 -9.94
C TYR A 104 8.59 3.20 -10.78
N HIS A 105 9.35 2.17 -10.39
CA HIS A 105 10.44 1.64 -11.20
C HIS A 105 10.48 0.11 -11.10
N TYR A 106 10.82 -0.54 -12.22
CA TYR A 106 11.10 -1.98 -12.26
C TYR A 106 12.57 -2.20 -12.57
N LEU A 107 13.27 -2.87 -11.66
CA LEU A 107 14.63 -3.30 -11.87
C LEU A 107 14.63 -4.77 -12.32
N PRO A 108 14.91 -5.09 -13.59
CA PRO A 108 15.07 -6.48 -14.01
C PRO A 108 16.24 -7.14 -13.27
N LYS A 109 16.13 -8.44 -13.03
CA LYS A 109 17.23 -9.22 -12.45
C LYS A 109 18.41 -9.22 -13.43
N GLY A 110 19.52 -8.64 -12.99
CA GLY A 110 20.84 -8.79 -13.63
C GLY A 110 21.55 -10.07 -13.15
N PRO A 111 22.88 -10.06 -13.01
CA PRO A 111 23.61 -11.19 -12.43
C PRO A 111 23.15 -11.54 -11.01
N ALA A 112 22.86 -10.52 -10.21
CA ALA A 112 22.28 -10.63 -8.87
C ALA A 112 21.29 -9.48 -8.62
N LEU A 113 20.43 -9.65 -7.62
CA LEU A 113 19.62 -8.55 -7.09
C LEU A 113 20.45 -7.73 -6.09
N PRO A 114 20.22 -6.41 -5.98
CA PRO A 114 20.90 -5.59 -4.99
C PRO A 114 20.50 -5.99 -3.57
N ASP A 115 21.47 -5.98 -2.65
CA ASP A 115 21.23 -6.07 -1.20
C ASP A 115 20.90 -4.68 -0.66
N LEU A 116 19.60 -4.44 -0.45
CA LEU A 116 19.08 -3.15 -0.01
C LEU A 116 19.35 -2.85 1.48
N SER A 117 19.82 -3.83 2.26
CA SER A 117 20.08 -3.64 3.69
C SER A 117 21.35 -2.82 3.98
N LYS A 118 22.32 -2.87 3.06
CA LYS A 118 23.64 -2.22 3.25
C LYS A 118 23.71 -0.82 2.69
N GLN A 119 23.14 -0.61 1.51
CA GLN A 119 23.30 0.62 0.74
C GLN A 119 21.97 1.35 0.51
N GLY A 120 20.87 0.81 1.05
CA GLY A 120 19.54 1.32 0.78
C GLY A 120 19.19 1.23 -0.70
N LEU A 121 18.66 2.32 -1.25
CA LEU A 121 18.21 2.39 -2.63
C LEU A 121 19.40 2.59 -3.60
N PRO A 122 19.61 1.72 -4.60
CA PRO A 122 20.70 1.89 -5.56
C PRO A 122 20.58 3.20 -6.35
N LEU A 123 21.70 3.86 -6.64
CA LEU A 123 21.73 5.16 -7.31
C LEU A 123 20.94 5.19 -8.63
N GLY A 124 21.07 4.14 -9.47
CA GLY A 124 20.31 4.06 -10.72
C GLY A 124 18.80 3.96 -10.52
N VAL A 125 18.35 3.29 -9.44
CA VAL A 125 16.94 3.22 -9.07
C VAL A 125 16.46 4.56 -8.52
N GLN A 126 17.28 5.24 -7.71
CA GLN A 126 16.98 6.57 -7.19
C GLN A 126 16.79 7.58 -8.33
N GLN A 127 17.72 7.63 -9.28
CA GLN A 127 17.63 8.50 -10.45
C GLN A 127 16.37 8.20 -11.28
N ALA A 128 16.08 6.91 -11.50
CA ALA A 128 14.88 6.50 -12.22
C ALA A 128 13.59 6.93 -11.51
N LEU A 129 13.54 6.84 -10.17
CA LEU A 129 12.36 7.25 -9.40
C LEU A 129 12.18 8.77 -9.35
N VAL A 130 13.24 9.58 -9.48
CA VAL A 130 13.14 11.05 -9.52
C VAL A 130 12.59 11.55 -10.86
N ALA A 131 12.82 10.82 -11.96
CA ALA A 131 12.32 11.20 -13.28
C ALA A 131 10.78 11.23 -13.36
N ASP A 132 10.21 12.14 -14.14
CA ASP A 132 8.75 12.24 -14.33
C ASP A 132 8.16 11.00 -15.02
N ALA A 133 8.98 10.27 -15.77
CA ALA A 133 8.61 8.96 -16.32
C ALA A 133 8.16 7.97 -15.22
N ALA A 134 8.68 8.10 -13.98
CA ALA A 134 8.27 7.24 -12.86
C ALA A 134 6.83 7.50 -12.40
N LEU A 135 6.32 8.73 -12.55
CA LEU A 135 4.92 9.07 -12.26
C LEU A 135 4.01 8.40 -13.27
N THR A 136 4.33 8.55 -14.56
CA THR A 136 3.58 7.94 -15.66
C THR A 136 3.59 6.41 -15.55
N ALA A 137 4.74 5.83 -15.20
CA ALA A 137 4.88 4.39 -15.02
C ALA A 137 4.07 3.87 -13.81
N ALA A 138 3.92 4.67 -12.75
CA ALA A 138 3.08 4.31 -11.61
C ALA A 138 1.60 4.31 -11.99
N ASP A 139 1.15 5.35 -12.68
CA ASP A 139 -0.24 5.51 -13.12
C ASP A 139 -0.69 4.40 -14.09
N ALA A 140 0.24 3.91 -14.93
CA ALA A 140 0.03 2.84 -15.89
C ALA A 140 0.11 1.42 -15.28
N LEU A 141 0.55 1.28 -14.01
CA LEU A 141 0.74 -0.02 -13.38
C LEU A 141 -0.61 -0.75 -13.24
N ALA A 142 -0.65 -2.06 -13.49
CA ALA A 142 -1.83 -2.86 -13.20
C ALA A 142 -2.16 -2.79 -11.70
N THR A 143 -3.43 -2.57 -11.34
CA THR A 143 -3.83 -2.43 -9.94
C THR A 143 -3.46 -3.66 -9.09
N GLU A 144 -3.57 -4.87 -9.65
CA GLU A 144 -3.10 -6.10 -8.99
C GLU A 144 -1.61 -6.04 -8.64
N THR A 145 -0.76 -5.55 -9.54
CA THR A 145 0.68 -5.39 -9.26
C THR A 145 0.91 -4.33 -8.19
N PHE A 146 0.25 -3.17 -8.29
CA PHE A 146 0.32 -2.12 -7.28
C PHE A 146 -0.01 -2.65 -5.87
N CYS A 147 -1.18 -3.29 -5.73
CA CYS A 147 -1.63 -3.86 -4.46
C CYS A 147 -0.72 -4.99 -3.97
N SER A 148 -0.18 -5.83 -4.87
CA SER A 148 0.76 -6.88 -4.49
C SER A 148 2.07 -6.31 -3.94
N VAL A 149 2.60 -5.24 -4.53
CA VAL A 149 3.83 -4.60 -4.05
C VAL A 149 3.61 -4.01 -2.65
N LEU A 150 2.52 -3.27 -2.44
CA LEU A 150 2.17 -2.71 -1.13
C LEU A 150 1.98 -3.80 -0.08
N ARG A 151 1.18 -4.83 -0.38
CA ARG A 151 0.94 -5.95 0.55
C ARG A 151 2.24 -6.63 0.94
N ASN A 152 3.09 -6.94 -0.04
CA ASN A 152 4.35 -7.64 0.21
C ASN A 152 5.30 -6.78 1.06
N GLY A 153 5.40 -5.48 0.77
CA GLY A 153 6.19 -4.56 1.57
C GLY A 153 5.72 -4.53 3.04
N LEU A 154 4.41 -4.36 3.26
CA LEU A 154 3.81 -4.30 4.61
C LEU A 154 3.87 -5.64 5.36
N ALA A 155 3.76 -6.76 4.66
CA ALA A 155 3.74 -8.09 5.28
C ALA A 155 5.14 -8.66 5.58
N HIS A 156 6.15 -8.28 4.79
CA HIS A 156 7.48 -8.93 4.83
C HIS A 156 8.63 -7.94 5.10
N GLY A 157 8.32 -6.67 5.39
CA GLY A 157 9.34 -5.66 5.69
C GLY A 157 10.09 -5.13 4.47
N GLY A 158 9.57 -5.35 3.26
CA GLY A 158 10.11 -4.80 2.02
C GLY A 158 9.82 -3.30 1.89
N ILE A 159 10.33 -2.49 2.82
CA ILE A 159 10.09 -1.03 2.89
C ILE A 159 11.41 -0.33 3.23
N LEU A 160 11.76 0.67 2.42
CA LEU A 160 12.86 1.59 2.71
C LEU A 160 12.31 2.92 3.22
N TYR A 161 12.97 3.45 4.25
CA TYR A 161 12.74 4.81 4.75
C TYR A 161 13.65 5.75 3.99
N LEU A 162 13.07 6.81 3.43
CA LEU A 162 13.80 7.75 2.61
C LEU A 162 13.63 9.19 3.12
N ASP A 163 14.71 9.96 3.08
CA ASP A 163 14.74 11.38 3.39
C ASP A 163 14.11 12.24 2.27
N SER A 164 14.22 13.56 2.40
CA SER A 164 13.70 14.54 1.42
C SER A 164 14.28 14.36 0.01
N HIS A 165 15.51 13.86 -0.09
CA HIS A 165 16.24 13.59 -1.32
C HIS A 165 15.99 12.18 -1.89
N GLY A 166 15.17 11.38 -1.21
CA GLY A 166 14.87 10.01 -1.63
C GLY A 166 15.99 9.02 -1.31
N GLN A 167 16.84 9.31 -0.32
CA GLN A 167 17.96 8.47 0.09
C GLN A 167 17.68 7.79 1.42
N THR A 168 18.27 6.61 1.64
CA THR A 168 18.31 5.97 2.95
C THR A 168 19.45 6.59 3.75
N THR A 169 19.11 7.49 4.67
CA THR A 169 20.08 8.25 5.47
C THR A 169 19.83 7.98 6.94
N GLU A 170 20.82 7.40 7.64
CA GLU A 170 20.71 7.14 9.08
C GLU A 170 20.55 8.45 9.86
N GLY A 171 19.63 8.47 10.82
CA GLY A 171 19.37 9.66 11.65
C GLY A 171 18.62 10.80 10.94
N ALA A 172 18.30 10.67 9.65
CA ALA A 172 17.54 11.68 8.94
C ALA A 172 16.02 11.49 9.11
N PRO A 173 15.23 12.58 9.14
CA PRO A 173 13.78 12.48 9.11
C PRO A 173 13.28 11.77 7.85
N VAL A 174 12.40 10.79 8.05
CA VAL A 174 11.71 10.11 6.96
C VAL A 174 10.70 11.06 6.35
N THR A 175 10.70 11.17 5.02
CA THR A 175 9.71 11.96 4.28
C THR A 175 8.97 11.13 3.24
N ARG A 176 9.54 9.98 2.84
CA ARG A 176 8.99 9.07 1.83
C ARG A 176 9.20 7.63 2.25
N PHE A 177 8.33 6.76 1.73
CA PHE A 177 8.53 5.31 1.76
C PHE A 177 8.82 4.81 0.36
N CYS A 178 9.63 3.76 0.26
CA CYS A 178 9.73 2.95 -0.95
C CYS A 178 9.41 1.49 -0.63
N PHE A 179 8.27 1.03 -1.13
CA PHE A 179 7.84 -0.36 -1.03
C PHE A 179 8.53 -1.17 -2.12
N VAL A 180 9.11 -2.30 -1.72
CA VAL A 180 9.89 -3.18 -2.58
C VAL A 180 9.26 -4.56 -2.59
N SER A 181 9.11 -5.13 -3.78
CA SER A 181 8.62 -6.50 -3.91
C SER A 181 9.28 -7.25 -5.05
N THR A 182 9.66 -8.49 -4.77
CA THR A 182 10.24 -9.40 -5.75
C THR A 182 9.20 -9.84 -6.77
N LYS A 183 9.48 -9.62 -8.05
CA LYS A 183 8.71 -10.21 -9.14
C LYS A 183 9.15 -11.64 -9.35
N GLN A 184 8.21 -12.58 -9.29
CA GLN A 184 8.44 -13.99 -9.54
C GLN A 184 7.47 -14.53 -10.59
N LYS A 185 7.92 -15.48 -11.41
CA LYS A 185 7.10 -16.28 -12.32
C LYS A 185 7.60 -17.72 -12.29
N ASN A 186 6.71 -18.67 -11.99
CA ASN A 186 7.06 -20.10 -11.88
C ASN A 186 8.30 -20.33 -10.99
N GLN A 187 8.30 -19.72 -9.79
CA GLN A 187 9.42 -19.75 -8.82
C GLN A 187 10.73 -19.06 -9.28
N ALA A 188 10.84 -18.63 -10.53
CA ALA A 188 11.98 -17.86 -11.01
C ALA A 188 11.84 -16.38 -10.63
N ILE A 189 12.90 -15.81 -10.03
CA ILE A 189 13.00 -14.37 -9.73
C ILE A 189 13.30 -13.60 -11.01
N LEU A 190 12.45 -12.63 -11.35
CA LEU A 190 12.58 -11.82 -12.57
C LEU A 190 13.13 -10.42 -12.32
N GLY A 191 12.99 -9.90 -11.10
CA GLY A 191 13.39 -8.53 -10.78
C GLY A 191 12.73 -8.00 -9.52
N LEU A 192 12.86 -6.69 -9.29
CA LEU A 192 12.28 -5.97 -8.16
C LEU A 192 11.36 -4.85 -8.66
N HIS A 193 10.19 -4.74 -8.04
CA HIS A 193 9.32 -3.58 -8.14
C HIS A 193 9.65 -2.59 -7.03
N PHE A 194 9.68 -1.30 -7.36
CA PHE A 194 9.84 -0.20 -6.42
C PHE A 194 8.66 0.75 -6.56
N LEU A 195 7.93 0.99 -5.47
CA LEU A 195 6.87 2.00 -5.39
C LEU A 195 7.21 3.03 -4.32
N GLN A 196 7.45 4.27 -4.72
CA GLN A 196 7.77 5.38 -3.83
C GLN A 196 6.58 6.33 -3.66
N ILE A 197 6.39 6.83 -2.44
CA ILE A 197 5.38 7.85 -2.10
C ILE A 197 5.85 8.72 -0.93
N THR A 198 5.40 9.98 -0.88
CA THR A 198 5.61 10.84 0.29
C THR A 198 4.74 10.39 1.47
N MET A 199 5.16 10.64 2.71
CA MET A 199 4.35 10.29 3.87
C MET A 199 2.99 10.99 3.88
N LYS A 200 2.94 12.26 3.41
CA LYS A 200 1.71 13.04 3.28
C LYS A 200 0.74 12.36 2.31
N ASP A 201 1.22 12.00 1.13
CA ASP A 201 0.37 11.37 0.11
C ASP A 201 0.00 9.94 0.51
N TYR A 202 0.87 9.22 1.23
CA TYR A 202 0.56 7.88 1.72
C TYR A 202 -0.57 7.91 2.75
N ARG A 203 -0.55 8.86 3.68
CA ARG A 203 -1.68 9.08 4.60
C ARG A 203 -2.97 9.40 3.85
N ALA A 204 -2.91 10.26 2.83
CA ALA A 204 -4.08 10.56 1.99
C ALA A 204 -4.59 9.33 1.22
N PHE A 205 -3.68 8.49 0.73
CA PHE A 205 -4.00 7.21 0.11
C PHE A 205 -4.75 6.28 1.08
N LEU A 206 -4.31 6.16 2.34
CA LEU A 206 -5.00 5.33 3.34
C LEU A 206 -6.44 5.80 3.60
N GLY A 207 -6.67 7.12 3.64
CA GLY A 207 -8.02 7.68 3.73
C GLY A 207 -8.88 7.30 2.53
N LYS A 208 -8.36 7.43 1.30
CA LYS A 208 -9.06 7.01 0.08
C LYS A 208 -9.32 5.51 0.03
N TRP A 209 -8.35 4.71 0.45
CA TRP A 209 -8.45 3.25 0.52
C TRP A 209 -9.61 2.81 1.42
N VAL A 210 -9.69 3.36 2.63
CA VAL A 210 -10.77 3.05 3.58
C VAL A 210 -12.11 3.58 3.06
N GLY A 211 -12.16 4.81 2.54
CA GLY A 211 -13.38 5.39 1.99
C GLY A 211 -13.93 4.57 0.81
N TRP A 212 -13.06 4.05 -0.06
CA TRP A 212 -13.45 3.13 -1.11
C TRP A 212 -14.08 1.85 -0.57
N LEU A 213 -13.44 1.20 0.41
CA LEU A 213 -13.96 -0.02 1.04
C LEU A 213 -15.35 0.20 1.67
N GLN A 214 -15.55 1.34 2.33
CA GLN A 214 -16.82 1.70 2.94
C GLN A 214 -17.90 2.00 1.89
N ASN A 215 -17.56 2.69 0.80
CA ASN A 215 -18.51 2.99 -0.26
C ASN A 215 -18.92 1.73 -1.04
N ALA A 216 -18.05 0.72 -1.10
CA ALA A 216 -18.34 -0.56 -1.74
C ALA A 216 -19.38 -1.43 -1.00
N THR A 217 -19.61 -1.19 0.30
CA THR A 217 -20.65 -1.86 1.10
C THR A 217 -21.98 -1.10 1.10
N ALA A 218 -21.97 0.18 0.71
CA ALA A 218 -23.16 1.00 0.66
C ALA A 218 -24.12 0.47 -0.42
N LYS A 219 -25.30 -0.02 -0.01
CA LYS A 219 -26.34 -0.47 -0.95
C LYS A 219 -26.69 0.69 -1.88
N PRO A 220 -26.86 0.46 -3.20
CA PRO A 220 -27.43 1.49 -4.06
C PRO A 220 -28.81 1.84 -3.49
N ASN A 221 -29.02 3.13 -3.18
CA ASN A 221 -30.34 3.63 -2.80
C ASN A 221 -31.34 3.10 -3.82
N ARG A 222 -32.27 2.23 -3.39
CA ARG A 222 -33.46 1.93 -4.16
C ARG A 222 -34.13 3.27 -4.38
N LYS A 223 -34.02 3.82 -5.60
CA LYS A 223 -34.83 4.98 -6.00
C LYS A 223 -36.26 4.61 -5.64
N LYS A 224 -36.88 5.41 -4.76
CA LYS A 224 -38.32 5.39 -4.57
C LYS A 224 -38.91 5.70 -5.94
N THR A 225 -39.43 4.68 -6.62
CA THR A 225 -40.44 4.86 -7.65
C THR A 225 -41.59 5.59 -6.99
N GLN A 226 -41.71 6.89 -7.33
CA GLN A 226 -43.00 7.58 -7.29
C GLN A 226 -43.88 7.04 -8.41
#